data_AF-A0A453H9D9-F1
#
_entry.id   AF-A0A453H9D9-F1
#
_cell.length_a   1.000
_cell.length_b   1.000
_cell.length_c   1.000
_cell.angle_alpha   90.00
_cell.angle_beta   90.00
_cell.angle_gamma   90.00
#
_symmetry.space_group_name_H-M   'P 1'
#
loop_
_entity.id
_entity.type
_entity.pdbx_description
1 polymer ?
#
loop_
_entity_poly.entity_id
_entity_poly.type
_entity_poly.pdbx_seq_one_letter_code
_entity_poly.pdbx_strand_id
1 'polypeptide(L)'
;MPAPPHLVFVPFLARSHFAPLAAAAAAACGDGTTGATILTTPHFAALAPASVPVRAAPFSFPGGHEDFSLLPDEASAPAFFFAAE
;
A
#
# COMPACT_ATOMS: atom_id res chain seq x y z
N MET A 1 -4.15 32.67 -5.90
CA MET A 1 -3.78 31.44 -6.62
C MET A 1 -4.60 30.29 -6.05
N PRO A 2 -5.10 29.35 -6.87
CA PRO A 2 -5.73 28.13 -6.35
C PRO A 2 -4.71 27.32 -5.54
N ALA A 3 -5.19 26.63 -4.51
CA ALA A 3 -4.35 25.73 -3.74
C ALA A 3 -3.85 24.58 -4.63
N PRO A 4 -2.61 24.10 -4.42
CA PRO A 4 -2.08 22.95 -5.16
C PRO A 4 -2.98 21.71 -4.98
N PRO A 5 -3.15 20.89 -6.01
CA PRO A 5 -3.94 19.67 -5.92
C PRO A 5 -3.33 18.68 -4.91
N HIS A 6 -4.20 17.95 -4.21
CA HIS A 6 -3.78 16.89 -3.28
C HIS A 6 -4.45 15.57 -3.67
N LEU A 7 -3.64 14.55 -3.97
CA LEU A 7 -4.10 13.23 -4.37
C LEU A 7 -4.15 12.27 -3.19
N VAL A 8 -5.23 11.49 -3.09
CA VAL A 8 -5.38 10.42 -2.11
C VAL A 8 -5.42 9.09 -2.84
N PHE A 9 -4.46 8.22 -2.52
CA PHE A 9 -4.36 6.88 -3.09
C PHE A 9 -4.88 5.85 -2.09
N VAL A 10 -5.77 4.97 -2.56
CA VAL A 10 -6.32 3.86 -1.77
C VAL A 10 -5.96 2.56 -2.50
N PRO A 11 -4.95 1.81 -2.04
CA PRO A 11 -4.49 0.62 -2.72
C PRO A 11 -5.39 -0.58 -2.44
N PHE A 12 -5.45 -1.49 -3.41
CA PHE A 12 -5.83 -2.87 -3.14
C PHE A 12 -4.74 -3.51 -2.26
N LEU A 13 -5.13 -4.21 -1.19
CA LEU A 13 -4.22 -4.70 -0.15
C LEU A 13 -3.50 -6.01 -0.57
N ALA A 14 -2.84 -5.97 -1.72
CA ALA A 14 -1.94 -7.00 -2.21
C ALA A 14 -0.60 -6.36 -2.61
N ARG A 15 0.53 -7.01 -2.30
CA ARG A 15 1.89 -6.46 -2.54
C ARG A 15 2.10 -6.03 -4.00
N SER A 16 1.70 -6.89 -4.94
CA SER A 16 1.76 -6.63 -6.39
C SER A 16 0.99 -5.38 -6.85
N HIS A 17 -0.04 -4.96 -6.10
CA HIS A 17 -0.84 -3.77 -6.40
C HIS A 17 -0.38 -2.55 -5.61
N PHE A 18 0.19 -2.77 -4.42
CA PHE A 18 0.66 -1.70 -3.55
C PHE A 18 1.92 -1.02 -4.10
N ALA A 19 2.93 -1.81 -4.52
CA ALA A 19 4.20 -1.28 -5.00
C ALA A 19 4.07 -0.25 -6.16
N PRO A 20 3.35 -0.53 -7.27
CA PRO A 20 3.21 0.44 -8.35
C PRO A 20 2.44 1.70 -7.93
N LEU A 21 1.44 1.56 -7.05
CA LEU A 21 0.68 2.71 -6.53
C LEU A 21 1.53 3.58 -5.60
N ALA A 22 2.37 2.97 -4.76
CA ALA A 22 3.28 3.70 -3.89
C ALA A 22 4.34 4.48 -4.70
N ALA A 23 4.82 3.91 -5.81
CA ALA A 23 5.71 4.61 -6.74
C ALA A 23 5.00 5.80 -7.43
N ALA A 24 3.75 5.64 -7.84
CA ALA A 24 2.96 6.74 -8.42
C ALA A 24 2.74 7.88 -7.42
N ALA A 25 2.45 7.56 -6.15
CA ALA A 25 2.31 8.56 -5.10
C ALA A 25 3.64 9.31 -4.84
N ALA A 26 4.78 8.61 -4.88
CA ALA A 26 6.11 9.22 -4.76
C ALA A 26 6.42 10.17 -5.93
N ALA A 27 6.08 9.77 -7.15
CA ALA A 27 6.26 10.61 -8.33
C ALA A 27 5.40 11.88 -8.26
N ALA A 28 4.16 11.79 -7.78
CA ALA A 28 3.29 12.94 -7.56
C ALA A 28 3.88 13.93 -6.54
N CYS A 29 4.49 13.45 -5.44
CA CYS A 29 5.18 14.33 -4.48
C CYS A 29 6.46 14.98 -5.06
N GLY A 30 7.09 14.35 -6.05
CA GLY A 30 8.39 14.78 -6.59
C GLY A 30 8.35 16.09 -7.37
N ASP A 31 7.16 16.50 -7.85
CA ASP A 31 7.00 17.74 -8.62
C ASP A 31 6.94 19.01 -7.73
N GLY A 32 6.82 18.84 -6.40
CA GLY A 32 6.74 19.94 -5.42
C GLY A 32 5.48 20.78 -5.50
N THR A 33 4.57 20.45 -6.42
CA THR A 33 3.32 21.16 -6.72
C THR A 33 2.08 20.35 -6.38
N THR A 34 2.22 19.04 -6.25
CA THR A 34 1.13 18.10 -5.96
C THR A 34 1.41 17.42 -4.62
N GLY A 35 0.49 17.55 -3.67
CA GLY A 35 0.52 16.74 -2.46
C GLY A 35 0.02 15.33 -2.75
N ALA A 36 0.58 14.30 -2.13
CA ALA A 36 0.02 12.95 -2.17
C ALA A 36 -0.07 12.34 -0.77
N THR A 37 -1.06 11.48 -0.57
CA THR A 37 -1.17 10.64 0.63
C THR A 37 -1.67 9.26 0.26
N ILE A 38 -1.04 8.22 0.80
CA ILE A 38 -1.54 6.85 0.71
C ILE A 38 -2.37 6.56 1.96
N LEU A 39 -3.62 6.12 1.79
CA LEU A 39 -4.46 5.61 2.86
C LEU A 39 -4.44 4.08 2.79
N THR A 40 -3.82 3.42 3.77
CA THR A 40 -3.63 1.96 3.74
C THR A 40 -3.62 1.35 5.15
N THR A 41 -3.45 0.04 5.31
CA THR A 41 -3.34 -0.61 6.63
C THR A 41 -1.93 -0.43 7.23
N PRO A 42 -1.74 -0.63 8.55
CA PRO A 42 -0.42 -0.54 9.17
C PRO A 42 0.66 -1.42 8.51
N HIS A 43 0.30 -2.64 8.08
CA HIS A 43 1.23 -3.55 7.40
C HIS A 43 1.80 -2.92 6.12
N PHE A 44 0.93 -2.41 5.24
CA PHE A 44 1.36 -1.80 3.99
C PHE A 44 1.95 -0.41 4.17
N ALA A 45 1.58 0.32 5.23
CA ALA A 45 2.20 1.59 5.55
C ALA A 45 3.70 1.44 5.82
N ALA A 46 4.12 0.33 6.45
CA ALA A 46 5.53 0.01 6.66
C ALA A 46 6.31 -0.29 5.36
N LEU A 47 5.61 -0.62 4.27
CA LEU A 47 6.20 -0.91 2.96
C LEU A 47 6.28 0.32 2.04
N ALA A 48 5.71 1.45 2.45
CA ALA A 48 5.67 2.66 1.63
C ALA A 48 7.05 3.36 1.56
N PRO A 49 7.38 4.03 0.44
CA PRO A 49 8.55 4.89 0.35
C PRO A 49 8.49 6.03 1.38
N ALA A 50 9.63 6.34 2.01
CA ALA A 50 9.72 7.40 3.02
C ALA A 50 9.38 8.82 2.48
N SER A 51 9.45 9.00 1.17
CA SER A 51 9.12 10.26 0.48
C SER A 51 7.61 10.52 0.37
N VAL A 52 6.76 9.56 0.72
CA VAL A 52 5.30 9.68 0.59
C VAL A 52 4.65 9.76 1.97
N PRO A 53 3.86 10.80 2.26
CA PRO A 53 3.01 10.82 3.44
C PRO A 53 2.03 9.63 3.42
N VAL A 54 2.02 8.82 4.48
CA VAL A 54 1.10 7.70 4.63
C VAL A 54 0.18 7.91 5.81
N ARG A 55 -1.10 7.63 5.63
CA ARG A 55 -2.08 7.51 6.71
C ARG A 55 -2.49 6.05 6.84
N ALA A 56 -2.24 5.49 8.02
CA ALA A 56 -2.82 4.20 8.37
C ALA A 56 -4.33 4.40 8.63
N ALA A 57 -5.17 3.78 7.81
CA ALA A 57 -6.58 3.65 8.10
C ALA A 57 -6.75 2.71 9.31
N PRO A 58 -7.65 3.02 10.25
CA PRO A 58 -8.01 2.11 11.35
C PRO A 58 -8.91 0.99 10.82
N PHE A 59 -8.43 0.27 9.80
CA PHE A 59 -9.12 -0.88 9.26
C PHE A 59 -8.68 -2.12 10.02
N SER A 60 -9.64 -2.77 10.64
CA SER A 60 -9.47 -4.07 11.28
C SER A 60 -10.22 -5.13 10.46
N PHE A 61 -9.63 -6.31 10.30
CA PHE A 61 -10.33 -7.43 9.70
C PHE A 61 -11.14 -8.12 10.80
N PRO A 62 -12.48 -8.19 10.68
CA PRO A 62 -13.30 -8.92 11.64
C PRO A 62 -12.76 -10.36 11.76
N GLY A 63 -12.47 -10.81 12.99
CA GLY A 63 -11.90 -12.14 13.24
C GLY A 63 -10.39 -12.19 13.49
N GLY A 64 -9.68 -11.05 13.50
CA GLY A 64 -8.26 -11.02 13.88
C GLY A 64 -7.30 -11.53 12.79
N HIS A 65 -7.75 -11.57 11.54
CA HIS A 65 -6.96 -12.00 10.38
C HIS A 65 -5.97 -10.92 9.88
N GLU A 66 -5.50 -10.05 10.77
CA GLU A 66 -4.66 -8.89 10.47
C GLU A 66 -3.17 -9.23 10.49
N ASP A 67 -2.83 -10.46 10.87
CA ASP A 67 -1.46 -10.95 10.84
C ASP A 67 -1.05 -11.32 9.41
N PHE A 68 -0.74 -10.28 8.63
CA PHE A 68 -0.22 -10.41 7.28
C PHE A 68 1.20 -11.00 7.22
N SER A 69 1.85 -11.26 8.36
CA SER A 69 3.11 -12.02 8.38
C SER A 69 2.90 -13.50 8.04
N LEU A 70 1.66 -13.99 8.20
CA LEU A 70 1.24 -15.32 7.77
C LEU A 70 0.99 -15.43 6.27
N LEU A 71 0.93 -14.29 5.54
CA LEU A 71 0.82 -14.34 4.10
C LEU A 71 2.10 -14.95 3.51
N PRO A 72 1.97 -15.92 2.59
CA PRO A 72 3.11 -16.50 1.90
C PRO A 72 3.97 -15.38 1.29
N ASP A 73 5.28 -15.54 1.36
CA ASP A 73 6.20 -14.69 0.59
C ASP A 73 5.91 -14.84 -0.91
N GLU A 74 6.19 -13.82 -1.73
CA GLU A 74 5.90 -13.89 -3.18
C GLU A 74 6.63 -15.07 -3.85
N ALA A 75 7.80 -15.45 -3.34
CA ALA A 75 8.54 -16.64 -3.77
C ALA A 75 7.79 -17.96 -3.52
N SER A 76 6.83 -17.98 -2.60
CA SER A 76 6.06 -19.16 -2.20
C SER A 76 4.66 -19.24 -2.85
N ALA A 77 4.25 -18.20 -3.59
CA ALA A 77 2.97 -18.19 -4.29
C ALA A 77 2.79 -19.38 -5.26
N PRO A 78 3.80 -19.80 -6.07
CA PRO A 78 3.64 -20.96 -6.93
C PRO A 78 3.34 -22.24 -6.13
N ALA A 79 4.07 -22.46 -5.03
CA ALA A 79 3.94 -23.66 -4.20
C ALA A 79 2.57 -23.78 -3.51
N PHE A 80 1.97 -22.64 -3.13
CA PHE A 80 0.63 -22.61 -2.56
C PHE A 80 -0.44 -23.12 -3.54
N PHE A 81 -0.35 -22.76 -4.83
CA PHE A 81 -1.28 -23.25 -5.85
C PHE A 81 -1.00 -24.70 -6.26
N PHE A 82 0.25 -25.16 -6.22
CA PHE A 82 0.59 -26.56 -6.51
C PHE A 82 0.20 -27.53 -5.38
N ALA A 83 0.06 -27.07 -4.14
CA ALA A 83 -0.37 -27.90 -3.02
C ALA A 83 -1.89 -28.16 -2.98
N ALA A 84 -2.65 -27.57 -3.91
CA ALA A 84 -4.10 -27.74 -4.04
C ALA A 84 -4.51 -28.80 -5.08
N GLU A 85 -3.54 -29.50 -5.70
CA GLU A 85 -3.77 -30.68 -6.57
C GLU A 85 -3.59 -32.01 -5.81
#